data_AF-A0A239CIG0-F1
#
_entry.id   AF-A0A239CIG0-F1
#
_cell.length_a   1.000
_cell.length_b   1.000
_cell.length_c   1.000
_cell.angle_alpha   90.00
_cell.angle_beta   90.00
_cell.angle_gamma   90.00
#
_symmetry.space_group_name_H-M   'P 1'
#
loop_
_entity.id
_entity.type
_entity.pdbx_description
1 polymer ?
#
loop_
_entity_poly.entity_id
_entity_poly.type
_entity_poly.pdbx_seq_one_letter_code
_entity_poly.pdbx_strand_id
1 'polypeptide(L)'
;MSRLPLTPSATVGPYLAIGLTWEDGEFVVPEDTEGAIWIRGTVFDGNGDVVPDALVETWQADPEGRFDHPDDPRGAVAHPGFRGFGRAQTVPDGEFALCTLKPGRVPDGEGGLQAPHVDVSVFARGLLDRVVTRVYFADEAEANAADAVLQGLPEDRRATLLATPTDDGYRFDVRLQGDRETVFFAV
;
A
#
# COMPACT_ATOMS: atom_id res chain seq x y z
N MET A 1 -9.75 -30.64 -18.06
CA MET A 1 -10.41 -29.44 -17.52
C MET A 1 -10.15 -28.30 -18.51
N SER A 2 -11.18 -27.60 -18.97
CA SER A 2 -10.98 -26.40 -19.80
C SER A 2 -10.45 -25.27 -18.93
N ARG A 3 -9.31 -24.69 -19.30
CA ARG A 3 -8.80 -23.48 -18.66
C ARG A 3 -9.63 -22.31 -19.16
N LEU A 4 -10.39 -21.69 -18.27
CA LEU A 4 -11.13 -20.47 -18.57
C LEU A 4 -10.20 -19.25 -18.46
N PRO A 5 -10.38 -18.20 -19.28
CA PRO A 5 -9.65 -16.94 -19.11
C PRO A 5 -10.09 -16.22 -17.83
N LEU A 6 -9.25 -15.30 -17.34
CA LEU A 6 -9.64 -14.37 -16.28
C LEU A 6 -10.76 -13.44 -16.79
N THR A 7 -11.71 -13.11 -15.92
CA THR A 7 -12.72 -12.08 -16.21
C THR A 7 -12.02 -10.74 -16.44
N PRO A 8 -12.33 -10.01 -17.52
CA PRO A 8 -11.71 -8.72 -17.78
C PRO A 8 -12.07 -7.72 -16.67
N SER A 9 -11.07 -6.92 -16.26
CA SER A 9 -11.24 -5.80 -15.32
C SER A 9 -12.06 -4.68 -15.95
N ALA A 10 -12.67 -3.85 -15.10
CA ALA A 10 -13.36 -2.63 -15.49
C ALA A 10 -13.16 -1.57 -14.40
N THR A 11 -13.27 -0.30 -14.79
CA THR A 11 -13.14 0.81 -13.84
C THR A 11 -14.20 0.74 -12.74
N VAL A 12 -13.79 1.09 -11.53
CA VAL A 12 -14.68 1.22 -10.35
C VAL A 12 -15.67 2.39 -10.49
N GLY A 13 -15.38 3.35 -11.38
CA GLY A 13 -16.19 4.55 -11.58
C GLY A 13 -16.12 5.54 -10.40
N PRO A 14 -16.80 6.70 -10.51
CA PRO A 14 -16.70 7.77 -9.51
C PRO A 14 -17.49 7.52 -8.21
N TYR A 15 -18.31 6.47 -8.15
CA TYR A 15 -19.23 6.20 -7.03
C TYR A 15 -18.88 4.94 -6.25
N LEU A 16 -17.63 4.50 -6.35
CA LEU A 16 -17.11 3.29 -5.69
C LEU A 16 -17.37 3.28 -4.18
N ALA A 17 -17.35 4.46 -3.54
CA ALA A 17 -17.59 4.63 -2.11
C ALA A 17 -18.98 4.13 -1.67
N ILE A 18 -19.98 4.12 -2.56
CA ILE A 18 -21.33 3.61 -2.23
C ILE A 18 -21.29 2.15 -1.77
N GLY A 19 -20.41 1.34 -2.35
CA GLY A 19 -20.36 -0.10 -2.09
C GLY A 19 -19.10 -0.59 -1.39
N LEU A 20 -18.05 0.23 -1.34
CA LEU A 20 -16.71 -0.23 -0.93
C LEU A 20 -16.18 0.42 0.35
N THR A 21 -16.81 1.45 0.91
CA THR A 21 -16.38 2.04 2.19
C THR A 21 -17.19 1.51 3.36
N TRP A 22 -16.55 1.39 4.51
CA TRP A 22 -17.18 1.10 5.80
C TRP A 22 -16.53 1.94 6.90
N GLU A 23 -17.17 2.00 8.08
CA GLU A 23 -16.92 3.02 9.12
C GLU A 23 -15.49 3.07 9.66
N ASP A 24 -14.77 1.94 9.68
CA ASP A 24 -13.41 1.85 10.22
C ASP A 24 -12.37 1.44 9.18
N GLY A 25 -12.64 1.61 7.88
CA GLY A 25 -11.82 1.06 6.80
C GLY A 25 -10.35 1.46 6.83
N GLU A 26 -10.05 2.68 7.26
CA GLU A 26 -8.70 3.22 7.36
C GLU A 26 -7.86 2.61 8.51
N PHE A 27 -8.49 1.96 9.49
CA PHE A 27 -7.81 1.47 10.70
C PHE A 27 -7.36 0.01 10.56
N VAL A 28 -6.18 -0.26 10.02
CA VAL A 28 -5.63 -1.63 10.02
C VAL A 28 -5.51 -2.20 11.43
N VAL A 29 -5.36 -1.31 12.42
CA VAL A 29 -5.36 -1.56 13.86
C VAL A 29 -6.09 -0.39 14.55
N PRO A 30 -6.68 -0.54 15.76
CA PRO A 30 -7.24 0.59 16.50
C PRO A 30 -6.22 1.71 16.72
N GLU A 31 -6.64 2.97 16.60
CA GLU A 31 -5.73 4.13 16.68
C GLU A 31 -4.96 4.24 18.00
N ASP A 32 -5.55 3.77 19.09
CA ASP A 32 -4.95 3.77 20.43
C ASP A 32 -3.98 2.61 20.67
N THR A 33 -3.71 1.78 19.65
CA THR A 33 -2.74 0.69 19.73
C THR A 33 -1.33 1.24 19.91
N GLU A 34 -0.59 0.68 20.88
CA GLU A 34 0.80 1.05 21.11
C GLU A 34 1.65 0.81 19.85
N GLY A 35 2.37 1.84 19.40
CA GLY A 35 3.19 1.78 18.19
C GLY A 35 2.41 1.99 16.88
N ALA A 36 1.13 2.36 16.93
CA ALA A 36 0.36 2.77 15.76
C ALA A 36 1.03 3.95 15.04
N ILE A 37 1.00 3.91 13.72
CA ILE A 37 1.53 4.92 12.81
C ILE A 37 0.47 5.26 11.76
N TRP A 38 0.50 6.50 11.29
CA TRP A 38 -0.27 6.92 10.14
C TRP A 38 0.55 6.88 8.85
N ILE A 39 0.00 6.29 7.79
CA ILE A 39 0.49 6.48 6.42
C ILE A 39 -0.49 7.44 5.74
N ARG A 40 -0.02 8.65 5.44
CA ARG A 40 -0.83 9.71 4.82
C ARG A 40 -0.25 10.07 3.47
N GLY A 41 -1.09 10.54 2.56
CA GLY A 41 -0.65 10.86 1.21
C GLY A 41 -1.67 11.64 0.42
N THR A 42 -1.26 12.14 -0.74
CA THR A 42 -2.18 12.69 -1.75
C THR A 42 -2.02 11.93 -3.06
N VAL A 43 -3.14 11.67 -3.73
CA VAL A 43 -3.15 11.08 -5.07
C VAL A 43 -3.22 12.20 -6.12
N PHE A 44 -2.32 12.15 -7.10
CA PHE A 44 -2.24 13.12 -8.20
C PHE A 44 -2.42 12.47 -9.57
N ASP A 45 -3.11 13.16 -10.48
CA ASP A 45 -3.23 12.77 -11.88
C ASP A 45 -2.04 13.24 -12.74
N GLY A 46 -2.10 13.02 -14.05
CA GLY A 46 -1.04 13.39 -14.99
C GLY A 46 -0.87 14.90 -15.23
N ASN A 47 -1.85 15.73 -14.85
CA ASN A 47 -1.73 17.18 -14.86
C ASN A 47 -1.15 17.72 -13.54
N GLY A 48 -0.98 16.85 -12.54
CA GLY A 48 -0.62 17.23 -11.18
C GLY A 48 -1.81 17.72 -10.35
N ASP A 49 -3.04 17.55 -10.83
CA ASP A 49 -4.25 17.85 -10.09
C ASP A 49 -4.50 16.74 -9.06
N VAL A 50 -5.11 17.10 -7.93
CA VAL A 50 -5.48 16.11 -6.90
C VAL A 50 -6.64 15.24 -7.38
N VAL A 51 -6.63 13.96 -7.00
CA VAL A 51 -7.69 13.00 -7.33
C VAL A 51 -8.57 12.79 -6.09
N PRO A 52 -9.77 13.43 -6.02
CA PRO A 52 -10.63 13.36 -4.85
C PRO A 52 -11.51 12.10 -4.82
N ASP A 53 -11.54 11.31 -5.90
CA ASP A 53 -12.37 10.12 -6.08
C ASP A 53 -11.55 8.82 -6.23
N ALA A 54 -10.41 8.75 -5.56
CA ALA A 54 -9.58 7.55 -5.48
C ALA A 54 -9.91 6.70 -4.23
N LEU A 55 -9.59 5.41 -4.33
CA LEU A 55 -9.58 4.43 -3.24
C LEU A 55 -8.20 3.82 -3.13
N VAL A 56 -7.65 3.82 -1.92
CA VAL A 56 -6.37 3.23 -1.59
C VAL A 56 -6.62 2.04 -0.66
N GLU A 57 -6.25 0.86 -1.12
CA GLU A 57 -6.27 -0.36 -0.29
C GLU A 57 -4.86 -0.76 0.07
N THR A 58 -4.67 -1.19 1.31
CA THR A 58 -3.40 -1.75 1.78
C THR A 58 -3.55 -3.20 2.19
N TRP A 59 -2.48 -3.94 1.99
CA TRP A 59 -2.30 -5.25 2.58
C TRP A 59 -0.85 -5.37 3.08
N GLN A 60 -0.64 -5.92 4.28
CA GLN A 60 0.67 -5.98 4.90
C GLN A 60 0.81 -7.08 5.96
N ALA A 61 2.06 -7.33 6.34
CA ALA A 61 2.43 -8.17 7.47
C ALA A 61 2.30 -7.40 8.79
N ASP A 62 2.24 -8.16 9.88
CA ASP A 62 2.40 -7.63 11.24
C ASP A 62 3.86 -7.20 11.50
N PRO A 63 4.15 -6.54 12.64
CA PRO A 63 5.51 -6.18 13.07
C PRO A 63 6.53 -7.32 13.12
N GLU A 64 6.10 -8.58 13.26
CA GLU A 64 6.98 -9.76 13.19
C GLU A 64 7.12 -10.33 11.77
N GLY A 65 6.55 -9.64 10.77
CA GLY A 65 6.64 -10.01 9.36
C GLY A 65 5.72 -11.18 8.98
N ARG A 66 4.64 -11.43 9.73
CA ARG A 66 3.66 -12.50 9.50
C ARG A 66 2.38 -11.95 8.88
N PHE A 67 1.80 -12.71 7.97
CA PHE A 67 0.51 -12.37 7.39
C PHE A 67 -0.61 -13.12 8.10
N ASP A 68 -1.72 -12.43 8.36
CA ASP A 68 -2.95 -13.07 8.83
C ASP A 68 -3.63 -13.79 7.66
N HIS A 69 -2.98 -14.85 7.17
CA HIS A 69 -3.39 -15.59 5.99
C HIS A 69 -3.10 -17.09 6.16
N PRO A 70 -4.02 -17.99 5.78
CA PRO A 70 -3.80 -19.44 5.88
C PRO A 70 -2.57 -19.99 5.15
N ASP A 71 -2.12 -19.30 4.10
CA ASP A 71 -0.92 -19.70 3.34
C ASP A 71 0.39 -19.24 3.99
N ASP A 72 0.36 -18.49 5.09
CA ASP A 72 1.56 -18.20 5.87
C ASP A 72 1.87 -19.36 6.83
N PRO A 73 2.90 -20.19 6.56
CA PRO A 73 3.20 -21.37 7.37
C PRO A 73 3.81 -21.02 8.73
N ARG A 74 4.12 -19.75 9.00
CA ARG A 74 4.81 -19.30 10.22
C ARG A 74 3.85 -19.20 11.41
N GLY A 75 2.54 -19.25 11.18
CA GLY A 75 1.49 -19.22 12.19
C GLY A 75 0.86 -17.83 12.35
N ALA A 76 -0.16 -17.75 13.23
CA ALA A 76 -0.99 -16.56 13.41
C ALA A 76 -0.19 -15.30 13.80
N VAL A 77 -0.77 -14.15 13.48
CA VAL A 77 -0.30 -12.83 13.89
C VAL A 77 -0.41 -12.65 15.41
N ALA A 78 0.53 -11.92 16.00
CA ALA A 78 0.62 -11.75 17.45
C ALA A 78 -0.10 -10.49 17.97
N HIS A 79 -0.61 -9.64 17.09
CA HIS A 79 -1.12 -8.31 17.41
C HIS A 79 -2.66 -8.29 17.46
N PRO A 80 -3.27 -8.15 18.65
CA PRO A 80 -4.72 -8.09 18.78
C PRO A 80 -5.32 -6.93 17.98
N GLY A 81 -6.38 -7.20 17.22
CA GLY A 81 -7.06 -6.17 16.42
C GLY A 81 -6.34 -5.79 15.13
N PHE A 82 -5.15 -6.37 14.85
CA PHE A 82 -4.46 -6.18 13.58
C PHE A 82 -5.16 -6.98 12.47
N ARG A 83 -5.63 -6.29 11.44
CA ARG A 83 -6.37 -6.88 10.31
C ARG A 83 -5.48 -7.19 9.10
N GLY A 84 -4.27 -6.62 9.05
CA GLY A 84 -3.37 -6.68 7.90
C GLY A 84 -3.88 -5.96 6.64
N PHE A 85 -5.13 -5.52 6.63
CA PHE A 85 -5.79 -4.88 5.49
C PHE A 85 -6.46 -3.56 5.92
N GLY A 86 -6.35 -2.54 5.05
CA GLY A 86 -6.99 -1.25 5.24
C GLY A 86 -7.50 -0.69 3.91
N ARG A 87 -8.48 0.21 3.98
CA ARG A 87 -9.06 0.87 2.82
C ARG A 87 -9.43 2.31 3.16
N ALA A 88 -8.84 3.26 2.46
CA ALA A 88 -9.09 4.68 2.61
C ALA A 88 -9.55 5.29 1.29
N GLN A 89 -10.67 6.02 1.30
CA GLN A 89 -11.04 6.88 0.19
C GLN A 89 -10.29 8.20 0.29
N THR A 90 -10.02 8.83 -0.84
CA THR A 90 -9.52 10.21 -0.83
C THR A 90 -10.62 11.18 -0.42
N VAL A 91 -10.25 12.23 0.32
CA VAL A 91 -11.11 13.38 0.62
C VAL A 91 -11.05 14.42 -0.53
N PRO A 92 -11.84 15.51 -0.52
CA PRO A 92 -11.85 16.49 -1.61
C PRO A 92 -10.48 17.09 -2.00
N ASP A 93 -9.53 17.14 -1.07
CA ASP A 93 -8.16 17.59 -1.31
C ASP A 93 -7.24 16.48 -1.87
N GLY A 94 -7.81 15.32 -2.20
CA GLY A 94 -7.10 14.13 -2.73
C GLY A 94 -6.30 13.37 -1.67
N GLU A 95 -6.43 13.73 -0.40
CA GLU A 95 -5.69 13.09 0.69
C GLU A 95 -6.30 11.76 1.12
N PHE A 96 -5.47 10.79 1.43
CA PHE A 96 -5.85 9.54 2.09
C PHE A 96 -5.03 9.35 3.38
N ALA A 97 -5.56 8.56 4.30
CA ALA A 97 -4.89 8.22 5.55
C ALA A 97 -5.24 6.79 5.96
N LEU A 98 -4.24 6.05 6.43
CA LEU A 98 -4.38 4.69 6.98
C LEU A 98 -3.63 4.61 8.31
N CYS A 99 -4.27 4.10 9.35
CA CYS A 99 -3.67 3.85 10.66
C CYS A 99 -3.27 2.38 10.76
N THR A 100 -2.01 2.09 11.02
CA THR A 100 -1.46 0.72 11.00
C THR A 100 -0.27 0.57 11.94
N LEU A 101 0.38 -0.59 11.93
CA LEU A 101 1.69 -0.83 12.52
C LEU A 101 2.75 -0.92 11.41
N LYS A 102 3.98 -0.48 11.70
CA LYS A 102 5.11 -0.69 10.77
C LYS A 102 5.33 -2.20 10.63
N PRO A 103 5.24 -2.77 9.42
CA PRO A 103 5.39 -4.21 9.21
C PRO A 103 6.83 -4.64 9.47
N GLY A 104 7.01 -5.89 9.87
CA GLY A 104 8.32 -6.54 9.91
C GLY A 104 8.81 -6.92 8.51
N ARG A 105 10.05 -7.39 8.45
CA ARG A 105 10.62 -7.96 7.22
C ARG A 105 9.98 -9.31 6.90
N VAL A 106 9.74 -9.57 5.62
CA VAL A 106 9.13 -10.83 5.14
C VAL A 106 10.13 -11.62 4.29
N PRO A 107 10.11 -12.97 4.30
CA PRO A 107 10.91 -13.79 3.41
C PRO A 107 10.71 -13.43 1.94
N ASP A 108 11.78 -13.47 1.14
CA ASP A 108 11.73 -13.25 -0.31
C ASP A 108 11.44 -14.52 -1.12
N GLY A 109 11.40 -15.69 -0.46
CA GLY A 109 11.21 -17.00 -1.10
C GLY A 109 12.51 -17.67 -1.57
N GLU A 110 13.63 -16.95 -1.58
CA GLU A 110 14.95 -17.39 -2.05
C GLU A 110 15.99 -17.50 -0.91
N GLY A 111 15.54 -17.37 0.34
CA GLY A 111 16.35 -17.46 1.54
C GLY A 111 16.85 -16.12 2.09
N GLY A 112 16.44 -15.00 1.48
CA GLY A 112 16.65 -13.65 1.98
C GLY A 112 15.38 -13.05 2.62
N LEU A 113 15.41 -11.73 2.79
CA LEU A 113 14.34 -10.95 3.42
C LEU A 113 14.07 -9.69 2.60
N GLN A 114 12.81 -9.46 2.28
CA GLN A 114 12.32 -8.18 1.78
C GLN A 114 12.42 -7.12 2.89
N ALA A 115 12.59 -5.86 2.51
CA ALA A 115 12.51 -4.75 3.45
C ALA A 115 11.08 -4.60 3.99
N PRO A 116 10.87 -3.93 5.13
CA PRO A 116 9.53 -3.58 5.60
C PRO A 116 8.75 -2.86 4.51
N HIS A 117 7.58 -3.39 4.14
CA HIS A 117 6.74 -2.80 3.11
C HIS A 117 5.26 -3.06 3.31
N VAL A 118 4.44 -2.19 2.71
CA VAL A 118 2.98 -2.32 2.60
C VAL A 118 2.64 -2.43 1.11
N ASP A 119 1.91 -3.47 0.71
CA ASP A 119 1.37 -3.57 -0.64
C ASP A 119 0.16 -2.64 -0.78
N VAL A 120 0.09 -1.90 -1.88
CA VAL A 120 -0.94 -0.89 -2.10
C VAL A 120 -1.64 -1.09 -3.44
N SER A 121 -2.97 -1.02 -3.43
CA SER A 121 -3.78 -0.92 -4.64
C SER A 121 -4.46 0.44 -4.70
N VAL A 122 -4.38 1.10 -5.86
CA VAL A 122 -5.07 2.36 -6.09
C VAL A 122 -6.10 2.18 -7.20
N PHE A 123 -7.33 2.57 -6.87
CA PHE A 123 -8.45 2.64 -7.81
C PHE A 123 -8.85 4.11 -7.94
N ALA A 124 -9.26 4.53 -9.13
CA ALA A 124 -9.76 5.87 -9.37
C ALA A 124 -10.61 5.86 -10.65
N ARG A 125 -11.44 6.89 -10.82
CA ARG A 125 -12.12 7.12 -12.09
C ARG A 125 -11.09 7.22 -13.22
N GLY A 126 -11.33 6.49 -14.31
CA GLY A 126 -10.45 6.49 -15.49
C GLY A 126 -9.34 5.43 -15.45
N LEU A 127 -9.06 4.83 -14.28
CA LEU A 127 -8.26 3.61 -14.20
C LEU A 127 -9.15 2.41 -14.61
N LEU A 128 -8.79 1.77 -15.73
CA LEU A 128 -9.48 0.59 -16.25
C LEU A 128 -9.15 -0.68 -15.47
N ASP A 129 -7.97 -0.70 -14.87
CA ASP A 129 -7.55 -1.69 -13.89
C ASP A 129 -6.89 -0.97 -12.72
N ARG A 130 -6.89 -1.59 -11.54
CA ARG A 130 -6.19 -1.03 -10.38
C ARG A 130 -4.70 -0.95 -10.68
N VAL A 131 -4.04 0.09 -10.20
CA VAL A 131 -2.58 0.14 -10.21
C VAL A 131 -2.06 -0.36 -8.87
N VAL A 132 -0.99 -1.15 -8.90
CA VAL A 132 -0.43 -1.81 -7.72
C VAL A 132 0.95 -1.25 -7.45
N THR A 133 1.24 -0.86 -6.21
CA THR A 133 2.55 -0.34 -5.80
C THR A 133 2.91 -0.86 -4.40
N ARG A 134 4.05 -0.42 -3.88
CA ARG A 134 4.52 -0.72 -2.52
C ARG A 134 4.96 0.55 -1.82
N VAL A 135 4.66 0.62 -0.53
CA VAL A 135 5.25 1.60 0.36
C VAL A 135 6.40 0.94 1.10
N TYR A 136 7.61 1.46 0.94
CA TYR A 136 8.78 1.18 1.77
C TYR A 136 9.02 2.37 2.71
N PHE A 137 9.78 2.16 3.78
CA PHE A 137 10.00 3.20 4.79
C PHE A 137 11.40 3.80 4.63
N ALA A 138 11.50 5.14 4.49
CA ALA A 138 12.77 5.79 4.17
C ALA A 138 13.83 5.68 5.29
N ASP A 139 13.41 5.40 6.52
CA ASP A 139 14.29 5.15 7.67
C ASP A 139 14.89 3.73 7.69
N GLU A 140 14.44 2.82 6.81
CA GLU A 140 14.95 1.44 6.67
C GLU A 140 16.06 1.33 5.62
N ALA A 141 17.00 2.27 5.60
CA ALA A 141 17.98 2.41 4.51
C ALA A 141 18.79 1.13 4.21
N GLU A 142 19.23 0.40 5.24
CA GLU A 142 19.99 -0.85 5.07
C GLU A 142 19.12 -1.97 4.50
N ALA A 143 17.90 -2.15 5.01
CA ALA A 143 16.98 -3.16 4.49
C ALA A 143 16.56 -2.83 3.05
N ASN A 144 16.25 -1.56 2.77
CA ASN A 144 15.89 -1.09 1.43
C ASN A 144 17.00 -1.33 0.42
N ALA A 145 18.27 -1.15 0.80
CA ALA A 145 19.41 -1.41 -0.07
C ALA A 145 19.57 -2.91 -0.43
N ALA A 146 19.08 -3.81 0.43
CA ALA A 146 19.15 -5.26 0.24
C ALA A 146 17.88 -5.85 -0.41
N ASP A 147 16.81 -5.08 -0.57
CA ASP A 147 15.53 -5.57 -1.08
C ASP A 147 15.57 -5.85 -2.60
N ALA A 148 15.23 -7.07 -3.00
CA ALA A 148 15.31 -7.51 -4.39
C ALA A 148 14.39 -6.73 -5.33
N VAL A 149 13.21 -6.31 -4.87
CA VAL A 149 12.27 -5.53 -5.69
C VAL A 149 12.83 -4.13 -5.93
N LEU A 150 13.32 -3.45 -4.88
CA LEU A 150 13.97 -2.15 -5.04
C LEU A 150 15.24 -2.23 -5.89
N GLN A 151 16.06 -3.26 -5.73
CA GLN A 151 17.26 -3.49 -6.55
C GLN A 151 16.92 -3.69 -8.04
N GLY A 152 15.76 -4.29 -8.34
CA GLY A 152 15.27 -4.45 -9.70
C GLY A 152 14.86 -3.14 -10.40
N LEU A 153 14.73 -2.04 -9.66
CA LEU A 153 14.34 -0.74 -10.20
C LEU A 153 15.54 0.13 -10.60
N PRO A 154 15.37 1.00 -11.62
CA PRO A 154 16.27 2.14 -11.84
C PRO A 154 16.41 2.97 -10.57
N GLU A 155 17.64 3.39 -10.26
CA GLU A 155 17.98 4.07 -9.00
C GLU A 155 17.14 5.34 -8.76
N ASP A 156 16.92 6.11 -9.81
CA ASP A 156 16.12 7.34 -9.80
C ASP A 156 14.63 7.11 -9.54
N ARG A 157 14.12 5.89 -9.77
CA ARG A 157 12.72 5.53 -9.55
C ARG A 157 12.46 4.99 -8.14
N ARG A 158 13.47 4.49 -7.42
CA ARG A 158 13.31 3.88 -6.08
C ARG A 158 12.69 4.85 -5.07
N ALA A 159 13.07 6.12 -5.13
CA ALA A 159 12.57 7.16 -4.23
C ALA A 159 11.04 7.35 -4.32
N THR A 160 10.42 6.96 -5.44
CA THR A 160 8.96 7.04 -5.61
C THR A 160 8.18 6.01 -4.78
N LEU A 161 8.88 5.04 -4.19
CA LEU A 161 8.30 4.01 -3.32
C LEU A 161 8.61 4.24 -1.82
N LEU A 162 9.43 5.24 -1.49
CA LEU A 162 9.86 5.49 -0.11
C LEU A 162 8.94 6.52 0.56
N ALA A 163 8.22 6.09 1.59
CA ALA A 163 7.49 6.99 2.47
C ALA A 163 8.45 7.68 3.46
N THR A 164 8.29 8.99 3.60
CA THR A 164 9.16 9.83 4.44
C THR A 164 8.59 9.97 5.85
N PRO A 165 9.40 9.85 6.92
CA PRO A 165 8.93 10.02 8.29
C PRO A 165 8.25 11.37 8.54
N THR A 166 7.20 11.36 9.36
CA THR A 166 6.47 12.51 9.90
C THR A 166 6.35 12.36 11.43
N ASP A 167 5.73 13.34 12.09
CA ASP A 167 5.56 13.32 13.56
C ASP A 167 4.67 12.15 14.04
N ASP A 168 3.70 11.71 13.23
CA ASP A 168 2.71 10.67 13.55
C ASP A 168 2.83 9.40 12.68
N GLY A 169 3.88 9.29 11.86
CA GLY A 169 4.08 8.15 10.96
C GLY A 169 4.87 8.50 9.71
N TYR A 170 4.24 8.40 8.53
CA TYR A 170 4.89 8.56 7.24
C TYR A 170 4.01 9.24 6.19
N ARG A 171 4.66 9.99 5.30
CA ARG A 171 4.07 10.58 4.09
C ARG A 171 4.41 9.78 2.85
N PHE A 172 3.41 9.41 2.05
CA PHE A 172 3.55 8.72 0.78
C PHE A 172 2.60 9.30 -0.29
N ASP A 173 3.13 10.07 -1.23
CA ASP A 173 2.34 10.60 -2.34
C ASP A 173 2.28 9.62 -3.51
N VAL A 174 1.09 9.47 -4.11
CA VAL A 174 0.90 8.67 -5.32
C VAL A 174 0.75 9.59 -6.51
N ARG A 175 1.60 9.42 -7.53
CA ARG A 175 1.52 10.13 -8.81
C ARG A 175 1.19 9.13 -9.89
N LEU A 176 -0.02 9.21 -10.44
CA LEU A 176 -0.53 8.24 -11.42
C LEU A 176 0.17 8.37 -12.78
N GLN A 177 0.69 9.55 -13.12
CA GLN A 177 1.40 9.80 -14.36
C GLN A 177 2.32 11.04 -14.22
N GLY A 178 3.35 11.13 -15.06
CA GLY A 178 4.15 12.34 -15.27
C GLY A 178 5.49 12.35 -14.53
N ASP A 179 5.99 13.54 -14.19
CA ASP A 179 7.26 13.68 -13.49
C ASP A 179 7.18 13.05 -12.10
N ARG A 180 8.14 12.16 -11.80
CA ARG A 180 8.16 11.33 -10.58
C ARG A 180 6.93 10.44 -10.43
N GLU A 181 6.39 9.95 -11.55
CA GLU A 181 5.37 8.90 -11.56
C GLU A 181 5.75 7.75 -10.62
N THR A 182 4.83 7.38 -9.73
CA THR A 182 5.00 6.29 -8.79
C THR A 182 5.23 5.00 -9.57
N VAL A 183 6.20 4.18 -9.14
CA VAL A 183 6.38 2.87 -9.76
C VAL A 183 5.17 1.98 -9.48
N PHE A 184 4.60 1.39 -10.52
CA PHE A 184 3.53 0.40 -10.43
C PHE A 184 3.98 -0.96 -10.97
N PHE A 185 3.46 -2.03 -10.36
CA PHE A 185 3.81 -3.42 -10.65
C PHE A 185 2.68 -4.12 -11.40
N ALA A 186 3.07 -5.04 -12.29
CA ALA A 186 2.17 -6.05 -12.84
C ALA A 186 2.25 -7.28 -11.93
N VAL A 187 1.16 -7.60 -11.23
CA VAL A 187 1.03 -8.72 -10.28
C VAL A 187 -0.09 -9.67 -10.68
#